data_AF-A0AAD5UCF6-F1
#
_entry.id   AF-A0AAD5UCF6-F1
#
_cell.length_a   1.000
_cell.length_b   1.000
_cell.length_c   1.000
_cell.angle_alpha   90.00
_cell.angle_beta   90.00
_cell.angle_gamma   90.00
#
_symmetry.space_group_name_H-M   'P 1'
#
loop_
_entity.id
_entity.type
_entity.pdbx_description
1 polymer ?
#
loop_
_entity_poly.entity_id
_entity_poly.type
_entity_poly.pdbx_seq_one_letter_code
_entity_poly.pdbx_strand_id
1 'polypeptide(L)'
;MLFTLILVLILIGLLLLTFWDDPIASVKIDKSIPRLWNQPLIGGVVGASKNLERMNDAVSEAVNVPGFKVAAIQFPFRPPFVIINDPESLKHVLATNFENYVKGDFYYQRFVSTFGNGIFNSDGAHWLMQRKIGVKIFTIKTFRDIFHPVFSRNIQILSKILEEKAATGKHADMSDLFHKYFLDSFGRVAFGSDLNSLLQDHVPFAQAFDNAQEAITSRFYDPFWRINEKLNGDKVGKDIKLVRDFARNIVREAKKTEHQNEKTDLLAMFRAHKNEDGTILSDEELVDQVLNFLVAGRDTTAQALSWVIHELDQHPNVLLKIRQELYEIMANSEAPSYEQVKQMKYTKAVIFETLRLHPSVPRNIKLALNDDVLPNGVPIKAGVFIYWSTYAMGRNETIWKDPLDFKPERWLTGSQPSPFEFPSFNAGPRICLGKSLAEFQGVFALSCLLQKYDFKVIKPKYTEYMTALTLPMKYGLKVQVKERTQSEYVASNEVVEWHAHGKSDSDTSITKKISLLSIQLLAFAAYIGLFMYGNSVLASIVAFTGLFLFGNNLQISQTFNLTLYYSYRCLVLVTFVLFYALGNSLQMMIPLLQEVARLSLRASKTIKQFANPLPQIKFDFPIQ
;
A
#
# COMPACT_ATOMS: atom_id res chain seq x y z
N MET A 1 49.42 35.30 4.86
CA MET A 1 48.02 35.02 5.27
C MET A 1 47.02 35.70 4.34
N LEU A 2 47.05 37.02 4.18
CA LEU A 2 46.12 37.76 3.28
C LEU A 2 46.22 37.31 1.81
N PHE A 3 47.44 37.13 1.29
CA PHE A 3 47.66 36.65 -0.08
C PHE A 3 47.10 35.23 -0.31
N THR A 4 47.30 34.33 0.65
CA THR A 4 46.74 32.96 0.62
C THR A 4 45.21 32.98 0.64
N LEU A 5 44.62 33.86 1.46
CA LEU A 5 43.16 34.02 1.52
C LEU A 5 42.59 34.55 0.20
N ILE A 6 43.26 35.54 -0.42
CA ILE A 6 42.86 36.09 -1.73
C ILE A 6 42.95 35.01 -2.81
N LEU A 7 44.02 34.21 -2.85
CA LEU A 7 44.16 33.10 -3.78
C LEU A 7 43.06 32.04 -3.59
N VAL A 8 42.73 31.68 -2.35
CA VAL A 8 41.63 30.76 -2.05
C VAL A 8 40.29 31.32 -2.51
N LEU A 9 40.02 32.60 -2.27
CA LEU A 9 38.78 33.25 -2.71
C LEU A 9 38.68 33.34 -4.25
N ILE A 10 39.78 33.64 -4.94
CA ILE A 10 39.84 33.64 -6.41
C ILE A 10 39.61 32.21 -6.94
N LEU A 11 40.23 31.20 -6.34
CA LEU A 11 40.02 29.80 -6.71
C LEU A 11 38.57 29.37 -6.51
N ILE A 12 37.96 29.72 -5.37
CA ILE A 12 36.53 29.47 -5.10
C ILE A 12 35.66 30.20 -6.13
N GLY A 13 35.96 31.47 -6.43
CA GLY A 13 35.23 32.24 -7.45
C GLY A 13 35.32 31.62 -8.84
N LEU A 14 36.51 31.20 -9.26
CA LEU A 14 36.71 30.50 -10.54
C LEU A 14 36.00 29.14 -10.56
N LEU A 15 36.03 28.39 -9.47
CA LEU A 15 35.29 27.14 -9.34
C LEU A 15 33.78 27.38 -9.43
N LEU A 16 33.25 28.38 -8.71
CA LEU A 16 31.83 28.75 -8.77
C LEU A 16 31.40 29.19 -10.16
N LEU A 17 32.23 29.95 -10.88
CA LEU A 17 31.95 30.36 -12.26
C LEU A 17 31.98 29.17 -13.23
N THR A 18 32.91 28.23 -13.03
CA THR A 18 33.09 27.06 -13.91
C THR A 18 32.02 25.99 -13.68
N PHE A 19 31.57 25.84 -12.43
CA PHE A 19 30.66 24.79 -11.95
C PHE A 19 29.36 25.38 -11.36
N TRP A 20 28.91 26.51 -11.92
CA TRP A 20 27.68 27.17 -11.48
C TRP A 20 26.46 26.28 -11.71
N ASP A 21 26.38 25.67 -12.89
CA ASP A 21 25.24 24.86 -13.33
C ASP A 21 25.40 23.36 -13.00
N ASP A 22 26.63 22.87 -12.88
CA ASP A 22 26.94 21.43 -12.74
C ASP A 22 27.86 21.18 -11.53
N PRO A 23 27.64 20.11 -10.74
CA PRO A 23 28.55 19.75 -9.66
C PRO A 23 29.91 19.27 -10.17
N ILE A 24 30.92 19.44 -9.33
CA ILE A 24 32.32 19.08 -9.64
C ILE A 24 32.42 17.59 -9.98
N ALA A 25 33.18 17.29 -11.05
CA ALA A 25 33.51 15.93 -11.48
C ALA A 25 32.28 15.04 -11.73
N SER A 26 31.16 15.64 -12.18
CA SER A 26 29.99 14.91 -12.68
C SER A 26 30.00 14.84 -14.20
N VAL A 27 29.43 13.77 -14.77
CA VAL A 27 29.13 13.71 -16.20
C VAL A 27 28.12 14.82 -16.51
N LYS A 28 28.41 15.62 -17.53
CA LYS A 28 27.50 16.69 -17.98
C LYS A 28 26.23 16.08 -18.55
N ILE A 29 25.09 16.58 -18.09
CA ILE A 29 23.78 16.28 -18.64
C ILE A 29 23.29 17.44 -19.50
N ASP A 30 22.35 17.17 -20.39
CA ASP A 30 21.75 18.19 -21.23
C ASP A 30 21.17 19.35 -20.40
N LYS A 31 21.39 20.59 -20.85
CA LYS A 31 20.94 21.80 -20.14
C LYS A 31 19.42 21.93 -20.12
N SER A 32 18.72 21.29 -21.06
CA SER A 32 17.26 21.25 -21.08
C SER A 32 16.66 20.42 -19.95
N ILE A 33 17.44 19.52 -19.33
CA ILE A 33 16.96 18.68 -18.23
C ILE A 33 16.97 19.49 -16.92
N PRO A 34 15.81 19.70 -16.27
CA PRO A 34 15.73 20.42 -15.01
C PRO A 34 16.49 19.67 -13.90
N ARG A 35 17.30 20.39 -13.13
CA ARG A 35 18.09 19.82 -12.03
C ARG A 35 17.37 20.04 -10.69
N LEU A 36 16.98 18.95 -10.04
CA LEU A 36 16.33 18.99 -8.73
C LEU A 36 17.34 19.30 -7.64
N TRP A 37 16.94 20.21 -6.74
CA TRP A 37 17.71 20.62 -5.56
C TRP A 37 19.16 21.06 -5.85
N ASN A 38 19.43 21.53 -7.07
CA ASN A 38 20.78 21.85 -7.52
C ASN A 38 21.35 23.03 -6.72
N GLN A 39 22.62 22.90 -6.33
CA GLN A 39 23.42 23.96 -5.71
C GLN A 39 24.78 24.00 -6.40
N PRO A 40 25.40 25.19 -6.57
CA PRO A 40 26.74 25.28 -7.15
C PRO A 40 27.74 24.38 -6.44
N LEU A 41 28.64 23.74 -7.20
CA LEU A 41 29.68 22.80 -6.74
C LEU A 41 29.20 21.47 -6.16
N ILE A 42 28.18 21.49 -5.30
CA ILE A 42 27.72 20.34 -4.51
C ILE A 42 26.45 19.68 -5.04
N GLY A 43 25.84 20.23 -6.09
CA GLY A 43 24.67 19.66 -6.74
C GLY A 43 23.51 19.43 -5.78
N GLY A 44 22.88 18.26 -5.87
CA GLY A 44 21.73 17.86 -5.06
C GLY A 44 22.03 17.43 -3.63
N VAL A 45 23.28 17.56 -3.13
CA VAL A 45 23.66 17.06 -1.78
C VAL A 45 22.77 17.63 -0.68
N VAL A 46 22.60 18.97 -0.62
CA VAL A 46 21.82 19.61 0.46
C VAL A 46 20.35 19.21 0.42
N GLY A 47 19.74 19.17 -0.78
CA GLY A 47 18.36 18.76 -0.92
C GLY A 47 18.14 17.29 -0.59
N ALA A 48 19.04 16.42 -1.04
CA ALA A 48 18.97 15.00 -0.71
C ALA A 48 19.13 14.76 0.80
N SER A 49 20.05 15.46 1.46
CA SER A 49 20.24 15.36 2.92
C SER A 49 19.02 15.86 3.69
N LYS A 50 18.41 16.98 3.30
CA LYS A 50 17.18 17.52 3.94
C LYS A 50 15.98 16.59 3.79
N ASN A 51 15.93 15.81 2.70
CA ASN A 51 14.82 14.92 2.38
C ASN A 51 15.15 13.44 2.61
N LEU A 52 16.24 13.10 3.31
CA LEU A 52 16.71 11.72 3.42
C LEU A 52 15.65 10.79 4.00
N GLU A 53 14.92 11.23 5.03
CA GLU A 53 13.86 10.43 5.65
C GLU A 53 12.60 10.31 4.77
N ARG A 54 12.33 11.30 3.91
CA ARG A 54 11.15 11.41 3.05
C ARG A 54 11.48 11.41 1.55
N MET A 55 12.48 10.63 1.15
CA MET A 55 13.05 10.72 -0.19
C MET A 55 12.04 10.38 -1.29
N ASN A 56 11.21 9.35 -1.08
CA ASN A 56 10.20 8.95 -2.07
C ASN A 56 9.13 10.05 -2.26
N ASP A 57 8.65 10.67 -1.18
CA ASP A 57 7.73 11.81 -1.24
C ASP A 57 8.37 13.00 -1.94
N ALA A 58 9.59 13.37 -1.55
CA ALA A 58 10.27 14.54 -2.10
C ALA A 58 10.55 14.39 -3.61
N VAL A 59 10.90 13.18 -4.07
CA VAL A 59 11.01 12.89 -5.50
C VAL A 59 9.64 12.94 -6.18
N SER A 60 8.60 12.34 -5.58
CA SER A 60 7.24 12.36 -6.13
C SER A 60 6.71 13.78 -6.31
N GLU A 61 6.85 14.64 -5.29
CA GLU A 61 6.47 16.06 -5.33
C GLU A 61 7.23 16.82 -6.42
N ALA A 62 8.50 16.49 -6.64
CA ALA A 62 9.33 17.15 -7.62
C ALA A 62 9.01 16.76 -9.07
N VAL A 63 8.58 15.52 -9.33
CA VAL A 63 8.38 15.00 -10.70
C VAL A 63 6.92 14.90 -11.13
N ASN A 64 5.96 14.99 -10.21
CA ASN A 64 4.52 15.04 -10.51
C ASN A 64 4.01 16.48 -10.68
N VAL A 65 4.88 17.43 -11.04
CA VAL A 65 4.49 18.79 -11.42
C VAL A 65 3.98 18.78 -12.87
N PRO A 66 2.84 19.40 -13.20
CA PRO A 66 2.33 19.45 -14.57
C PRO A 66 3.38 19.92 -15.57
N GLY A 67 3.58 19.15 -16.65
CA GLY A 67 4.54 19.45 -17.72
C GLY A 67 5.97 18.91 -17.51
N PHE A 68 6.29 18.35 -16.33
CA PHE A 68 7.59 17.70 -16.09
C PHE A 68 7.54 16.21 -16.47
N LYS A 69 8.24 15.84 -17.55
CA LYS A 69 8.40 14.42 -17.94
C LYS A 69 9.71 13.82 -17.44
N VAL A 70 10.74 14.66 -17.31
CA VAL A 70 12.10 14.27 -16.93
C VAL A 70 12.70 15.31 -15.99
N ALA A 71 13.48 14.87 -15.02
CA ALA A 71 14.31 15.73 -14.17
C ALA A 71 15.66 15.06 -13.92
N ALA A 72 16.60 15.73 -13.28
CA ALA A 72 17.89 15.14 -12.91
C ALA A 72 18.31 15.50 -11.49
N ILE A 73 19.04 14.59 -10.85
CA ILE A 73 19.77 14.83 -9.62
C ILE A 73 21.24 14.52 -9.89
N GLN A 74 22.11 15.50 -9.64
CA GLN A 74 23.55 15.34 -9.79
C GLN A 74 24.25 15.48 -8.44
N PHE A 75 25.28 14.66 -8.21
CA PHE A 75 26.12 14.71 -7.02
C PHE A 75 27.58 14.82 -7.45
N PRO A 76 28.46 15.44 -6.63
CA PRO A 76 29.90 15.44 -6.88
C PRO A 76 30.46 14.02 -6.89
N PHE A 77 31.47 13.78 -7.74
CA PHE A 77 32.23 12.52 -7.83
C PHE A 77 31.38 11.28 -8.13
N ARG A 78 30.18 11.46 -8.69
CA ARG A 78 29.22 10.40 -8.94
C ARG A 78 28.54 10.59 -10.30
N PRO A 79 28.12 9.49 -10.94
CA PRO A 79 27.24 9.55 -12.09
C PRO A 79 25.96 10.34 -11.80
N PRO A 80 25.44 11.13 -12.76
CA PRO A 80 24.17 11.82 -12.64
C PRO A 80 22.99 10.84 -12.75
N PHE A 81 21.89 11.17 -12.09
CA PHE A 81 20.63 10.43 -12.18
C PHE A 81 19.61 11.25 -12.96
N VAL A 82 19.12 10.74 -14.08
CA VAL A 82 18.01 11.29 -14.84
C VAL A 82 16.74 10.52 -14.48
N ILE A 83 15.79 11.22 -13.86
CA ILE A 83 14.51 10.68 -13.41
C ILE A 83 13.52 10.75 -14.58
N ILE A 84 12.99 9.60 -14.98
CA ILE A 84 11.87 9.49 -15.92
C ILE A 84 10.57 9.22 -15.15
N ASN A 85 9.48 9.85 -15.58
CA ASN A 85 8.16 9.72 -14.94
C ASN A 85 7.03 9.45 -15.94
N ASP A 86 7.37 8.95 -17.14
CA ASP A 86 6.41 8.61 -18.19
C ASP A 86 6.54 7.14 -18.67
N PRO A 87 5.43 6.46 -19.00
CA PRO A 87 5.45 5.05 -19.40
C PRO A 87 6.21 4.75 -20.69
N GLU A 88 6.26 5.68 -21.64
CA GLU A 88 6.92 5.46 -22.94
C GLU A 88 8.44 5.41 -22.79
N SER A 89 9.01 6.37 -22.06
CA SER A 89 10.43 6.37 -21.70
C SER A 89 10.78 5.14 -20.85
N LEU A 90 9.91 4.73 -19.94
CA LEU A 90 10.16 3.53 -19.13
C LEU A 90 10.14 2.26 -19.98
N LYS A 91 9.21 2.15 -20.93
CA LYS A 91 9.17 1.07 -21.93
C LYS A 91 10.43 1.06 -22.78
N HIS A 92 10.95 2.22 -23.15
CA HIS A 92 12.18 2.31 -23.91
C HIS A 92 13.37 1.70 -23.16
N VAL A 93 13.55 2.13 -21.92
CA VAL A 93 14.65 1.70 -21.05
C VAL A 93 14.54 0.22 -20.65
N LEU A 94 13.34 -0.24 -20.35
CA LEU A 94 13.12 -1.59 -19.82
C LEU A 94 12.85 -2.66 -20.89
N ALA A 95 12.50 -2.28 -22.12
CA ALA A 95 12.13 -3.25 -23.15
C ALA A 95 12.77 -2.97 -24.51
N THR A 96 12.54 -1.82 -25.14
CA THR A 96 12.92 -1.66 -26.57
C THR A 96 14.42 -1.39 -26.77
N ASN A 97 15.10 -0.76 -25.82
CA ASN A 97 16.55 -0.58 -25.83
C ASN A 97 17.22 -1.25 -24.62
N PHE A 98 16.70 -2.40 -24.20
CA PHE A 98 17.05 -3.08 -22.96
C PHE A 98 18.56 -3.34 -22.76
N GLU A 99 19.27 -3.75 -23.81
CA GLU A 99 20.71 -4.08 -23.72
C GLU A 99 21.58 -2.84 -23.44
N ASN A 100 21.11 -1.64 -23.78
CA ASN A 100 21.83 -0.40 -23.49
C ASN A 100 21.74 0.00 -22.00
N TYR A 101 20.79 -0.55 -21.24
CA TYR A 101 20.46 -0.14 -19.88
C TYR A 101 20.74 -1.25 -18.85
N VAL A 102 21.94 -1.21 -18.27
CA VAL A 102 22.47 -2.23 -17.33
C VAL A 102 22.44 -1.72 -15.88
N LYS A 103 22.80 -2.54 -14.89
CA LYS A 103 22.95 -2.05 -13.51
C LYS A 103 24.27 -1.27 -13.34
N GLY A 104 25.33 -1.77 -13.95
CA GLY A 104 26.65 -1.14 -13.97
C GLY A 104 27.41 -1.25 -12.64
N ASP A 105 28.71 -0.94 -12.69
CA ASP A 105 29.63 -1.16 -11.57
C ASP A 105 29.28 -0.33 -10.33
N PHE A 106 28.77 0.90 -10.51
CA PHE A 106 28.32 1.74 -9.41
C PHE A 106 27.20 1.08 -8.59
N TYR A 107 26.24 0.42 -9.24
CA TYR A 107 25.21 -0.35 -8.54
C TYR A 107 25.84 -1.60 -7.91
N TYR A 108 26.64 -2.32 -8.68
CA TYR A 108 27.27 -3.57 -8.30
C TYR A 108 28.00 -3.49 -6.95
N GLN A 109 28.89 -2.51 -6.81
CA GLN A 109 29.73 -2.32 -5.63
C GLN A 109 28.93 -2.08 -4.34
N ARG A 110 27.69 -1.61 -4.43
CA ARG A 110 26.84 -1.30 -3.27
C ARG A 110 26.10 -2.53 -2.76
N PHE A 111 25.79 -3.47 -3.64
CA PHE A 111 25.04 -4.69 -3.35
C PHE A 111 25.93 -5.91 -3.11
N VAL A 112 27.12 -5.96 -3.72
CA VAL A 112 27.96 -7.17 -3.79
C VAL A 112 28.31 -7.77 -2.43
N SER A 113 28.52 -6.95 -1.39
CA SER A 113 28.86 -7.47 -0.06
C SER A 113 27.78 -8.37 0.53
N THR A 114 26.51 -8.08 0.21
CA THR A 114 25.35 -8.79 0.77
C THR A 114 24.83 -9.82 -0.23
N PHE A 115 24.58 -9.40 -1.47
CA PHE A 115 23.90 -10.20 -2.50
C PHE A 115 24.84 -10.84 -3.52
N GLY A 116 26.14 -10.59 -3.43
CA GLY A 116 27.17 -11.11 -4.33
C GLY A 116 26.80 -10.93 -5.81
N ASN A 117 26.90 -12.03 -6.56
CA ASN A 117 26.59 -12.08 -7.99
C ASN A 117 25.19 -12.64 -8.28
N GLY A 118 24.25 -12.55 -7.34
CA GLY A 118 22.88 -13.01 -7.55
C GLY A 118 22.03 -12.08 -8.43
N ILE A 119 20.78 -12.45 -8.66
CA ILE A 119 19.94 -11.91 -9.75
C ILE A 119 19.69 -10.40 -9.64
N PHE A 120 19.77 -9.83 -8.43
CA PHE A 120 19.69 -8.39 -8.21
C PHE A 120 20.98 -7.63 -8.52
N ASN A 121 22.07 -8.32 -8.83
CA ASN A 121 23.36 -7.69 -9.11
C ASN A 121 23.98 -8.12 -10.46
N SER A 122 23.30 -9.00 -11.20
CA SER A 122 23.78 -9.51 -12.49
C SER A 122 23.16 -8.82 -13.70
N ASP A 123 23.92 -8.77 -14.79
CA ASP A 123 23.48 -8.41 -16.14
C ASP A 123 23.83 -9.50 -17.17
N GLY A 124 23.36 -9.35 -18.41
CA GLY A 124 23.69 -10.22 -19.53
C GLY A 124 23.41 -11.71 -19.31
N ALA A 125 24.33 -12.56 -19.77
CA ALA A 125 24.22 -14.01 -19.74
C ALA A 125 24.04 -14.58 -18.31
N HIS A 126 24.75 -14.02 -17.32
CA HIS A 126 24.67 -14.48 -15.92
C HIS A 126 23.28 -14.25 -15.33
N TRP A 127 22.69 -13.07 -15.56
CA TRP A 127 21.31 -12.80 -15.17
C TRP A 127 20.32 -13.74 -15.89
N LEU A 128 20.53 -13.95 -17.19
CA LEU A 128 19.63 -14.79 -18.00
C LEU A 128 19.66 -16.25 -17.53
N MET A 129 20.83 -16.78 -17.17
CA MET A 129 20.99 -18.11 -16.58
C MET A 129 20.17 -18.23 -15.29
N GLN A 130 20.36 -17.31 -14.34
CA GLN A 130 19.65 -17.35 -13.06
C GLN A 130 18.14 -17.23 -13.24
N ARG A 131 17.68 -16.38 -14.18
CA ARG A 131 16.26 -16.26 -14.53
C ARG A 131 15.70 -17.55 -15.13
N LYS A 132 16.43 -18.19 -16.06
CA LYS A 132 16.03 -19.46 -16.70
C LYS A 132 15.93 -20.61 -15.70
N ILE A 133 16.77 -20.63 -14.66
CA ILE A 133 16.66 -21.61 -13.58
C ILE A 133 15.47 -21.26 -12.70
N GLY A 134 15.41 -20.03 -12.20
CA GLY A 134 14.41 -19.63 -11.22
C GLY A 134 12.97 -19.70 -11.73
N VAL A 135 12.72 -19.49 -13.03
CA VAL A 135 11.36 -19.58 -13.58
C VAL A 135 10.74 -20.98 -13.42
N LYS A 136 11.57 -22.03 -13.30
CA LYS A 136 11.13 -23.44 -13.27
C LYS A 136 10.32 -23.79 -12.02
N ILE A 137 10.44 -23.03 -10.93
CA ILE A 137 9.65 -23.30 -9.71
C ILE A 137 8.21 -22.79 -9.81
N PHE A 138 7.89 -21.88 -10.73
CA PHE A 138 6.58 -21.24 -10.81
C PHE A 138 5.60 -22.02 -11.71
N THR A 139 5.40 -23.31 -11.43
CA THR A 139 4.44 -24.17 -12.15
C THR A 139 3.16 -24.37 -11.34
N ILE A 140 2.02 -24.59 -12.01
CA ILE A 140 0.73 -24.89 -11.36
C ILE A 140 0.87 -26.05 -10.36
N LYS A 141 1.60 -27.10 -10.75
CA LYS A 141 1.87 -28.26 -9.88
C LYS A 141 2.58 -27.82 -8.60
N THR A 142 3.62 -27.01 -8.71
CA THR A 142 4.35 -26.49 -7.56
C THR A 142 3.47 -25.61 -6.66
N PHE A 143 2.62 -24.77 -7.25
CA PHE A 143 1.66 -23.95 -6.48
C PHE A 143 0.70 -24.80 -5.64
N ARG A 144 0.15 -25.86 -6.23
CA ARG A 144 -0.83 -26.72 -5.58
C ARG A 144 -0.21 -27.70 -4.59
N ASP A 145 0.89 -28.34 -4.98
CA ASP A 145 1.43 -29.50 -4.25
C ASP A 145 2.50 -29.08 -3.22
N ILE A 146 3.10 -27.89 -3.36
CA ILE A 146 4.20 -27.41 -2.48
C ILE A 146 3.82 -26.11 -1.79
N PHE A 147 3.46 -25.06 -2.54
CA PHE A 147 3.25 -23.73 -1.95
C PHE A 147 2.02 -23.69 -1.06
N HIS A 148 0.88 -24.17 -1.55
CA HIS A 148 -0.39 -24.13 -0.82
C HIS A 148 -0.33 -24.89 0.53
N PRO A 149 0.21 -26.12 0.63
CA PRO A 149 0.36 -26.80 1.92
C PRO A 149 1.26 -26.07 2.91
N VAL A 150 2.38 -25.51 2.44
CA VAL A 150 3.30 -24.74 3.30
C VAL A 150 2.64 -23.47 3.83
N PHE A 151 1.96 -22.72 2.96
CA PHE A 151 1.25 -21.50 3.37
C PHE A 151 0.12 -21.80 4.33
N SER A 152 -0.64 -22.88 4.08
CA SER A 152 -1.71 -23.35 4.97
C SER A 152 -1.18 -23.70 6.36
N ARG A 153 -0.05 -24.40 6.44
CA ARG A 153 0.60 -24.70 7.73
C ARG A 153 1.02 -23.44 8.46
N ASN A 154 1.72 -22.54 7.79
CA ASN A 154 2.28 -21.35 8.44
C ASN A 154 1.20 -20.33 8.81
N ILE A 155 0.11 -20.23 8.04
CA ILE A 155 -0.99 -19.32 8.35
C ILE A 155 -1.78 -19.80 9.58
N GLN A 156 -1.85 -21.11 9.80
CA GLN A 156 -2.42 -21.67 11.04
C GLN A 156 -1.56 -21.35 12.27
N ILE A 157 -0.23 -21.37 12.14
CA ILE A 157 0.67 -20.94 13.23
C ILE A 157 0.46 -19.46 13.53
N LEU A 158 0.41 -18.62 12.49
CA LEU A 158 0.12 -17.19 12.66
C LEU A 158 -1.27 -16.96 13.28
N SER A 159 -2.30 -17.71 12.87
CA SER A 159 -3.65 -17.65 13.45
C SER A 159 -3.62 -17.89 14.96
N LYS A 160 -2.90 -18.93 15.43
CA LYS A 160 -2.78 -19.22 16.87
C LYS A 160 -2.13 -18.08 17.65
N ILE A 161 -1.10 -17.44 17.07
CA ILE A 161 -0.47 -16.26 17.69
C ILE A 161 -1.49 -15.12 17.80
N LEU A 162 -2.28 -14.88 16.75
CA LEU A 162 -3.29 -13.83 16.73
C LEU A 162 -4.47 -14.12 17.68
N GLU A 163 -4.91 -15.38 17.79
CA GLU A 163 -5.89 -15.85 18.79
C GLU A 163 -5.44 -15.50 20.22
N GLU A 164 -4.18 -15.79 20.56
CA GLU A 164 -3.63 -15.45 21.88
C GLU A 164 -3.60 -13.93 22.12
N LYS A 165 -3.20 -13.14 21.11
CA LYS A 165 -3.18 -11.67 21.21
C LYS A 165 -4.59 -11.11 21.38
N ALA A 166 -5.56 -11.63 20.63
CA ALA A 166 -6.97 -11.24 20.72
C ALA A 166 -7.54 -11.58 22.11
N ALA A 167 -7.30 -12.78 22.61
CA ALA A 167 -7.78 -13.22 23.93
C ALA A 167 -7.17 -12.41 25.09
N THR A 168 -5.91 -12.00 24.96
CA THR A 168 -5.20 -11.22 25.99
C THR A 168 -5.37 -9.71 25.85
N GLY A 169 -6.03 -9.23 24.77
CA GLY A 169 -6.12 -7.80 24.45
C GLY A 169 -4.78 -7.13 24.14
N LYS A 170 -3.71 -7.92 23.93
CA LYS A 170 -2.38 -7.40 23.59
C LYS A 170 -2.34 -7.01 22.12
N HIS A 171 -1.59 -5.96 21.79
CA HIS A 171 -1.38 -5.59 20.41
C HIS A 171 -0.44 -6.59 19.71
N ALA A 172 -0.61 -6.72 18.39
CA ALA A 172 0.29 -7.45 17.51
C ALA A 172 1.03 -6.46 16.60
N ASP A 173 2.30 -6.73 16.29
CA ASP A 173 2.98 -6.05 15.20
C ASP A 173 2.85 -6.90 13.93
N MET A 174 1.90 -6.53 13.06
CA MET A 174 1.64 -7.28 11.83
C MET A 174 2.79 -7.20 10.84
N SER A 175 3.61 -6.14 10.89
CA SER A 175 4.81 -6.08 10.05
C SER A 175 5.78 -7.18 10.45
N ASP A 176 6.13 -7.30 11.73
CA ASP A 176 7.01 -8.37 12.23
C ASP A 176 6.45 -9.77 11.92
N LEU A 177 5.17 -9.99 12.22
CA LEU A 177 4.50 -11.27 11.99
C LEU A 177 4.45 -11.66 10.51
N PHE A 178 4.21 -10.71 9.60
CA PHE A 178 4.28 -10.99 8.17
C PHE A 178 5.70 -11.30 7.71
N HIS A 179 6.72 -10.58 8.18
CA HIS A 179 8.11 -10.89 7.83
C HIS A 179 8.48 -12.31 8.29
N LYS A 180 8.06 -12.72 9.50
CA LYS A 180 8.27 -14.09 10.02
C LYS A 180 7.48 -15.13 9.21
N TYR A 181 6.21 -14.88 8.92
CA TYR A 181 5.37 -15.76 8.10
C TYR A 181 5.94 -16.01 6.70
N PHE A 182 6.37 -14.96 6.01
CA PHE A 182 6.95 -15.09 4.67
C PHE A 182 8.37 -15.66 4.70
N LEU A 183 9.15 -15.37 5.75
CA LEU A 183 10.46 -16.01 5.96
C LEU A 183 10.32 -17.53 6.10
N ASP A 184 9.42 -18.00 6.95
CA ASP A 184 9.18 -19.44 7.15
C ASP A 184 8.60 -20.10 5.90
N SER A 185 7.65 -19.44 5.25
CA SER A 185 7.00 -19.95 4.04
C SER A 185 7.99 -20.07 2.89
N PHE A 186 8.82 -19.04 2.67
CA PHE A 186 9.77 -19.02 1.58
C PHE A 186 11.01 -19.88 1.89
N GLY A 187 11.47 -19.93 3.14
CA GLY A 187 12.54 -20.83 3.58
C GLY A 187 12.22 -22.29 3.26
N ARG A 188 10.97 -22.71 3.53
CA ARG A 188 10.53 -24.08 3.24
C ARG A 188 10.32 -24.32 1.74
N VAL A 189 9.66 -23.40 1.04
CA VAL A 189 9.34 -23.55 -0.38
C VAL A 189 10.58 -23.48 -1.28
N ALA A 190 11.47 -22.51 -1.06
CA ALA A 190 12.60 -22.26 -1.93
C ALA A 190 13.82 -23.11 -1.58
N PHE A 191 14.00 -23.46 -0.30
CA PHE A 191 15.23 -24.09 0.19
C PHE A 191 14.99 -25.39 0.98
N GLY A 192 13.74 -25.82 1.13
CA GLY A 192 13.41 -27.02 1.90
C GLY A 192 13.65 -26.87 3.42
N SER A 193 13.87 -25.66 3.94
CA SER A 193 14.30 -25.42 5.31
C SER A 193 13.18 -24.86 6.19
N ASP A 194 12.92 -25.50 7.33
CA ASP A 194 11.98 -24.99 8.35
C ASP A 194 12.70 -24.02 9.29
N LEU A 195 12.52 -22.71 9.08
CA LEU A 195 13.21 -21.67 9.85
C LEU A 195 12.56 -21.37 11.21
N ASN A 196 11.26 -21.68 11.35
CA ASN A 196 10.47 -21.53 12.59
C ASN A 196 10.58 -20.13 13.22
N SER A 197 10.64 -19.09 12.40
CA SER A 197 10.76 -17.68 12.75
C SER A 197 9.51 -17.18 13.48
N LEU A 198 8.32 -17.69 13.14
CA LEU A 198 7.07 -17.36 13.83
C LEU A 198 7.05 -17.80 15.30
N LEU A 199 7.84 -18.82 15.65
CA LEU A 199 7.91 -19.38 17.01
C LEU A 199 9.00 -18.70 17.86
N GLN A 200 9.71 -17.72 17.31
CA GLN A 200 10.80 -17.03 17.96
C GLN A 200 10.43 -15.56 18.20
N ASP A 201 10.71 -15.08 19.41
CA ASP A 201 10.54 -13.65 19.72
C ASP A 201 11.52 -12.82 18.91
N HIS A 202 12.80 -13.23 18.90
CA HIS A 202 13.88 -12.56 18.19
C HIS A 202 14.54 -13.50 17.18
N VAL A 203 14.69 -13.02 15.94
CA VAL A 203 15.37 -13.73 14.85
C VAL A 203 16.61 -12.91 14.48
N PRO A 204 17.82 -13.26 14.99
CA PRO A 204 19.04 -12.46 14.75
C PRO A 204 19.34 -12.23 13.27
N PHE A 205 19.04 -13.22 12.43
CA PHE A 205 19.14 -13.09 10.98
C PHE A 205 18.27 -11.95 10.44
N ALA A 206 17.02 -11.84 10.87
CA ALA A 206 16.09 -10.84 10.36
C ALA A 206 16.61 -9.42 10.65
N GLN A 207 17.05 -9.15 11.87
CA GLN A 207 17.60 -7.85 12.25
C GLN A 207 18.89 -7.52 11.48
N ALA A 208 19.83 -8.47 11.40
CA ALA A 208 21.07 -8.26 10.65
C ALA A 208 20.79 -8.03 9.15
N PHE A 209 19.76 -8.68 8.61
CA PHE A 209 19.35 -8.50 7.23
C PHE A 209 18.76 -7.12 6.97
N ASP A 210 17.91 -6.64 7.88
CA ASP A 210 17.33 -5.30 7.79
C ASP A 210 18.44 -4.22 7.86
N ASN A 211 19.40 -4.38 8.78
CA ASN A 211 20.59 -3.51 8.88
C ASN A 211 21.44 -3.54 7.61
N ALA A 212 21.65 -4.72 7.01
CA ALA A 212 22.41 -4.85 5.77
C ALA A 212 21.72 -4.14 4.59
N GLN A 213 20.38 -4.15 4.53
CA GLN A 213 19.61 -3.42 3.51
C GLN A 213 19.62 -1.90 3.72
N GLU A 214 19.58 -1.45 4.98
CA GLU A 214 19.76 -0.04 5.32
C GLU A 214 21.16 0.44 4.91
N ALA A 215 22.20 -0.34 5.17
CA ALA A 215 23.55 -0.04 4.73
C ALA A 215 23.66 0.05 3.20
N ILE A 216 23.06 -0.88 2.44
CA ILE A 216 23.01 -0.78 0.97
C ILE A 216 22.40 0.55 0.54
N THR A 217 21.31 0.96 1.19
CA THR A 217 20.60 2.21 0.88
C THR A 217 21.46 3.43 1.19
N SER A 218 22.09 3.47 2.36
CA SER A 218 22.92 4.61 2.79
C SER A 218 24.13 4.83 1.86
N ARG A 219 24.72 3.75 1.30
CA ARG A 219 25.82 3.82 0.31
C ARG A 219 25.48 4.55 -0.98
N PHE A 220 24.20 4.68 -1.33
CA PHE A 220 23.76 5.52 -2.46
C PHE A 220 23.86 7.01 -2.14
N TYR A 221 23.66 7.38 -0.88
CA TYR A 221 23.66 8.78 -0.44
C TYR A 221 25.03 9.22 0.09
N ASP A 222 25.82 8.33 0.71
CA ASP A 222 27.12 8.65 1.32
C ASP A 222 28.32 8.37 0.39
N PRO A 223 29.04 9.41 -0.11
CA PRO A 223 30.16 9.21 -1.05
C PRO A 223 31.39 8.60 -0.37
N PHE A 224 31.46 8.66 0.97
CA PHE A 224 32.57 8.17 1.77
C PHE A 224 32.21 6.91 2.56
N TRP A 225 31.15 6.19 2.16
CA TRP A 225 30.63 5.01 2.87
C TRP A 225 31.70 3.97 3.22
N ARG A 226 32.67 3.73 2.33
CA ARG A 226 33.77 2.78 2.58
C ARG A 226 34.67 3.19 3.74
N ILE A 227 34.86 4.50 3.93
CA ILE A 227 35.64 5.06 5.04
C ILE A 227 34.78 5.05 6.29
N ASN A 228 33.54 5.53 6.20
CA ASN A 228 32.61 5.62 7.33
C ASN A 228 32.29 4.24 7.93
N GLU A 229 32.08 3.21 7.13
CA GLU A 229 31.86 1.83 7.62
C GLU A 229 33.09 1.29 8.38
N LYS A 230 34.31 1.59 7.92
CA LYS A 230 35.54 1.20 8.62
C LYS A 230 35.75 1.96 9.93
N LEU A 231 35.48 3.26 9.94
CA LEU A 231 35.65 4.11 11.13
C LEU A 231 34.59 3.81 12.21
N ASN A 232 33.39 3.38 11.82
CA ASN A 232 32.28 3.10 12.74
C ASN A 232 32.31 1.68 13.36
N GLY A 233 33.47 1.02 13.35
CA GLY A 233 33.68 -0.27 14.04
C GLY A 233 33.12 -1.51 13.32
N ASP A 234 32.94 -1.42 12.00
CA ASP A 234 32.50 -2.52 11.11
C ASP A 234 31.23 -3.27 11.58
N LYS A 235 30.25 -2.53 12.11
CA LYS A 235 28.94 -3.09 12.46
C LYS A 235 28.27 -3.74 11.24
N VAL A 236 28.32 -3.04 10.10
CA VAL A 236 27.77 -3.50 8.83
C VAL A 236 28.42 -4.81 8.37
N GLY A 237 29.75 -4.95 8.47
CA GLY A 237 30.44 -6.20 8.14
C GLY A 237 30.02 -7.38 9.03
N LYS A 238 29.78 -7.14 10.32
CA LYS A 238 29.26 -8.17 11.24
C LYS A 238 27.87 -8.65 10.86
N ASP A 239 26.97 -7.72 10.55
CA ASP A 239 25.60 -8.04 10.12
C ASP A 239 25.60 -8.80 8.78
N ILE A 240 26.39 -8.34 7.81
CA ILE A 240 26.58 -9.03 6.52
C ILE A 240 27.14 -10.43 6.73
N LYS A 241 28.12 -10.60 7.62
CA LYS A 241 28.68 -11.91 7.93
C LYS A 241 27.62 -12.84 8.52
N LEU A 242 26.80 -12.38 9.46
CA LEU A 242 25.71 -13.16 10.04
C LEU A 242 24.70 -13.61 8.97
N VAL A 243 24.31 -12.68 8.09
CA VAL A 243 23.42 -12.94 6.95
C VAL A 243 23.99 -14.00 6.01
N ARG A 244 25.26 -13.87 5.62
CA ARG A 244 25.92 -14.85 4.73
C ARG A 244 26.13 -16.20 5.41
N ASP A 245 26.48 -16.23 6.70
CA ASP A 245 26.64 -17.47 7.46
C ASP A 245 25.31 -18.23 7.60
N PHE A 246 24.20 -17.51 7.76
CA PHE A 246 22.86 -18.10 7.72
C PHE A 246 22.57 -18.78 6.37
N ALA A 247 22.83 -18.09 5.25
CA ALA A 247 22.64 -18.68 3.92
C ALA A 247 23.59 -19.86 3.65
N ARG A 248 24.84 -19.80 4.14
CA ARG A 248 25.78 -20.94 4.08
C ARG A 248 25.23 -22.16 4.81
N ASN A 249 24.60 -21.97 5.96
CA ASN A 249 23.98 -23.08 6.69
C ASN A 249 22.83 -23.71 5.90
N ILE A 250 21.98 -22.92 5.27
CA ILE A 250 20.93 -23.42 4.36
C ILE A 250 21.56 -24.27 3.23
N VAL A 251 22.60 -23.77 2.56
CA VAL A 251 23.30 -24.50 1.50
C VAL A 251 23.89 -25.82 2.01
N ARG A 252 24.51 -25.82 3.20
CA ARG A 252 25.10 -27.02 3.81
C ARG A 252 24.04 -28.07 4.17
N GLU A 253 22.94 -27.68 4.81
CA GLU A 253 21.87 -28.63 5.17
C GLU A 253 21.20 -29.21 3.93
N ALA A 254 20.99 -28.39 2.91
CA ALA A 254 20.36 -28.84 1.68
C ALA A 254 21.24 -29.80 0.86
N LYS A 255 22.57 -29.84 1.10
CA LYS A 255 23.48 -30.86 0.55
C LYS A 255 23.42 -32.20 1.30
N LYS A 256 23.08 -32.20 2.60
CA LYS A 256 22.99 -33.45 3.38
C LYS A 256 21.78 -34.30 3.00
N THR A 257 20.76 -33.69 2.41
CA THR A 257 19.48 -34.34 2.05
C THR A 257 19.46 -34.84 0.58
N GLU A 258 20.65 -35.04 0.00
CA GLU A 258 20.92 -35.28 -1.43
C GLU A 258 20.16 -36.45 -2.07
N HIS A 259 19.68 -37.42 -1.27
CA HIS A 259 19.12 -38.67 -1.79
C HIS A 259 17.60 -38.71 -1.98
N GLN A 260 16.86 -37.62 -1.71
CA GLN A 260 15.39 -37.71 -1.72
C GLN A 260 14.63 -36.89 -2.77
N ASN A 261 15.13 -35.77 -3.33
CA ASN A 261 14.37 -35.02 -4.35
C ASN A 261 15.17 -33.90 -5.06
N GLU A 262 15.83 -34.20 -6.19
CA GLU A 262 16.60 -33.18 -6.95
C GLU A 262 15.74 -32.10 -7.66
N LYS A 263 14.39 -32.19 -7.63
CA LYS A 263 13.50 -31.33 -8.44
C LYS A 263 12.39 -30.60 -7.66
N THR A 264 12.42 -30.59 -6.33
CA THR A 264 11.29 -30.06 -5.54
C THR A 264 11.42 -28.59 -5.15
N ASP A 265 12.64 -28.07 -4.99
CA ASP A 265 12.88 -26.70 -4.51
C ASP A 265 13.89 -25.94 -5.38
N LEU A 266 13.96 -24.62 -5.15
CA LEU A 266 14.73 -23.70 -5.98
C LEU A 266 16.23 -23.94 -5.85
N LEU A 267 16.72 -24.18 -4.63
CA LEU A 267 18.13 -24.43 -4.38
C LEU A 267 18.58 -25.75 -5.04
N ALA A 268 17.76 -26.80 -5.01
CA ALA A 268 18.02 -28.03 -5.73
C ALA A 268 18.14 -27.77 -7.25
N MET A 269 17.28 -26.94 -7.83
CA MET A 269 17.36 -26.57 -9.25
C MET A 269 18.66 -25.81 -9.60
N PHE A 270 19.15 -24.93 -8.72
CA PHE A 270 20.42 -24.23 -8.91
C PHE A 270 21.63 -25.17 -8.77
N ARG A 271 21.61 -26.10 -7.80
CA ARG A 271 22.67 -27.10 -7.64
C ARG A 271 22.77 -28.04 -8.83
N ALA A 272 21.63 -28.46 -9.37
CA ALA A 272 21.57 -29.37 -10.52
C ALA A 272 21.93 -28.68 -11.85
N HIS A 273 22.09 -27.36 -11.87
CA HIS A 273 22.45 -26.63 -13.07
C HIS A 273 23.92 -26.87 -13.45
N LYS A 274 24.14 -27.13 -14.73
CA LYS A 274 25.47 -27.16 -15.35
C LYS A 274 25.58 -25.98 -16.32
N ASN A 275 26.66 -25.23 -16.19
CA ASN A 275 27.06 -24.19 -17.12
C ASN A 275 27.40 -24.79 -18.49
N GLU A 276 27.55 -23.95 -19.51
CA GLU A 276 27.85 -24.37 -20.89
C GLU A 276 29.17 -25.14 -21.02
N ASP A 277 30.13 -24.84 -20.14
CA ASP A 277 31.43 -25.53 -20.04
C ASP A 277 31.38 -26.81 -19.18
N GLY A 278 30.20 -27.20 -18.69
CA GLY A 278 29.99 -28.37 -17.84
C GLY A 278 30.27 -28.15 -16.36
N THR A 279 30.72 -26.96 -15.95
CA THR A 279 30.93 -26.62 -14.53
C THR A 279 29.60 -26.45 -13.78
N ILE A 280 29.63 -26.60 -12.46
CA ILE A 280 28.47 -26.35 -11.58
C ILE A 280 28.69 -25.07 -10.77
N LEU A 281 27.62 -24.53 -10.21
CA LEU A 281 27.69 -23.38 -9.32
C LEU A 281 28.47 -23.72 -8.03
N SER A 282 29.35 -22.83 -7.64
CA SER A 282 30.08 -22.89 -6.37
C SER A 282 29.17 -22.62 -5.17
N ASP A 283 29.62 -23.00 -3.97
CA ASP A 283 28.86 -22.81 -2.73
C ASP A 283 28.55 -21.33 -2.46
N GLU A 284 29.49 -20.43 -2.77
CA GLU A 284 29.26 -18.99 -2.61
C GLU A 284 28.27 -18.43 -3.64
N GLU A 285 28.24 -18.98 -4.86
CA GLU A 285 27.20 -18.63 -5.84
C GLU A 285 25.82 -19.13 -5.39
N LEU A 286 25.74 -20.31 -4.78
CA LEU A 286 24.50 -20.82 -4.18
C LEU A 286 24.05 -19.95 -2.99
N VAL A 287 24.98 -19.49 -2.14
CA VAL A 287 24.71 -18.54 -1.06
C VAL A 287 24.14 -17.24 -1.62
N ASP A 288 24.71 -16.72 -2.71
CA ASP A 288 24.20 -15.53 -3.37
C ASP A 288 22.76 -15.76 -3.88
N GLN A 289 22.46 -16.92 -4.47
CA GLN A 289 21.08 -17.25 -4.87
C GLN A 289 20.14 -17.28 -3.66
N VAL A 290 20.51 -17.97 -2.58
CA VAL A 290 19.69 -18.04 -1.36
C VAL A 290 19.32 -16.65 -0.86
N LEU A 291 20.30 -15.75 -0.72
CA LEU A 291 20.05 -14.39 -0.22
C LEU A 291 19.18 -13.54 -1.16
N ASN A 292 19.40 -13.65 -2.46
CA ASN A 292 18.63 -12.91 -3.46
C ASN A 292 17.16 -13.38 -3.49
N PHE A 293 16.91 -14.68 -3.46
CA PHE A 293 15.54 -15.17 -3.45
C PHE A 293 14.85 -14.92 -2.11
N LEU A 294 15.58 -14.99 -1.00
CA LEU A 294 15.05 -14.76 0.34
C LEU A 294 14.54 -13.32 0.53
N VAL A 295 15.32 -12.29 0.15
CA VAL A 295 14.83 -10.89 0.21
C VAL A 295 13.63 -10.69 -0.73
N ALA A 296 13.66 -11.30 -1.91
CA ALA A 296 12.62 -11.15 -2.91
C ALA A 296 11.27 -11.68 -2.40
N GLY A 297 11.29 -12.85 -1.77
CA GLY A 297 10.09 -13.54 -1.28
C GLY A 297 9.56 -13.04 0.07
N ARG A 298 10.46 -12.65 0.99
CA ARG A 298 10.11 -12.23 2.36
C ARG A 298 9.58 -10.80 2.40
N ASP A 299 10.43 -9.84 2.06
CA ASP A 299 10.23 -8.45 2.48
C ASP A 299 9.17 -7.77 1.62
N THR A 300 9.19 -8.02 0.31
CA THR A 300 8.29 -7.33 -0.63
C THR A 300 6.82 -7.64 -0.33
N THR A 301 6.50 -8.89 0.00
CA THR A 301 5.11 -9.31 0.26
C THR A 301 4.71 -8.98 1.69
N ALA A 302 5.61 -9.13 2.66
CA ALA A 302 5.33 -8.75 4.05
C ALA A 302 4.95 -7.27 4.16
N GLN A 303 5.71 -6.40 3.49
CA GLN A 303 5.46 -4.97 3.47
C GLN A 303 4.16 -4.64 2.73
N ALA A 304 3.90 -5.27 1.58
CA ALA A 304 2.65 -5.07 0.84
C ALA A 304 1.43 -5.38 1.72
N LEU A 305 1.42 -6.52 2.41
CA LEU A 305 0.29 -6.89 3.28
C LEU A 305 0.17 -6.01 4.52
N SER A 306 1.29 -5.52 5.05
CA SER A 306 1.26 -4.52 6.12
C SER A 306 0.54 -3.25 5.65
N TRP A 307 0.92 -2.71 4.48
CA TRP A 307 0.25 -1.56 3.91
C TRP A 307 -1.22 -1.85 3.56
N VAL A 308 -1.58 -3.08 3.17
CA VAL A 308 -2.99 -3.46 2.95
C VAL A 308 -3.78 -3.33 4.25
N ILE A 309 -3.30 -3.89 5.38
CA ILE A 309 -4.01 -3.78 6.66
C ILE A 309 -4.17 -2.30 7.06
N HIS A 310 -3.14 -1.48 6.85
CA HIS A 310 -3.23 -0.04 7.10
C HIS A 310 -4.33 0.62 6.27
N GLU A 311 -4.36 0.39 4.96
CA GLU A 311 -5.37 0.96 4.06
C GLU A 311 -6.78 0.48 4.40
N LEU A 312 -6.96 -0.79 4.75
CA LEU A 312 -8.28 -1.35 5.10
C LEU A 312 -8.86 -0.75 6.39
N ASP A 313 -8.03 -0.42 7.39
CA ASP A 313 -8.49 0.26 8.61
C ASP A 313 -9.02 1.67 8.32
N GLN A 314 -8.51 2.32 7.28
CA GLN A 314 -8.98 3.64 6.82
C GLN A 314 -10.16 3.54 5.84
N HIS A 315 -10.39 2.38 5.24
CA HIS A 315 -11.40 2.15 4.18
C HIS A 315 -12.33 0.97 4.52
N PRO A 316 -13.20 1.09 5.53
CA PRO A 316 -14.07 -0.01 5.97
C PRO A 316 -15.00 -0.56 4.87
N ASN A 317 -15.43 0.28 3.93
CA ASN A 317 -16.25 -0.14 2.79
C ASN A 317 -15.49 -1.11 1.84
N VAL A 318 -14.18 -0.95 1.71
CA VAL A 318 -13.34 -1.87 0.92
C VAL A 318 -13.21 -3.20 1.65
N LEU A 319 -12.99 -3.17 2.97
CA LEU A 319 -12.93 -4.37 3.80
C LEU A 319 -14.24 -5.17 3.71
N LEU A 320 -15.40 -4.51 3.73
CA LEU A 320 -16.70 -5.17 3.57
C LEU A 320 -16.82 -5.91 2.23
N LYS A 321 -16.37 -5.30 1.13
CA LYS A 321 -16.38 -5.94 -0.20
C LYS A 321 -15.43 -7.13 -0.29
N ILE A 322 -14.25 -7.06 0.32
CA ILE A 322 -13.36 -8.23 0.45
C ILE A 322 -14.12 -9.34 1.18
N ARG A 323 -14.71 -9.05 2.34
CA ARG A 323 -15.40 -10.06 3.15
C ARG A 323 -16.55 -10.72 2.40
N GLN A 324 -17.31 -9.94 1.63
CA GLN A 324 -18.34 -10.48 0.75
C GLN A 324 -17.74 -11.45 -0.27
N GLU A 325 -16.69 -11.05 -0.98
CA GLU A 325 -16.00 -11.92 -1.93
C GLU A 325 -15.48 -13.21 -1.28
N LEU A 326 -14.89 -13.11 -0.08
CA LEU A 326 -14.39 -14.27 0.66
C LEU A 326 -15.54 -15.21 1.06
N TYR A 327 -16.67 -14.67 1.52
CA TYR A 327 -17.85 -15.47 1.87
C TYR A 327 -18.38 -16.25 0.67
N GLU A 328 -18.54 -15.58 -0.48
CA GLU A 328 -19.06 -16.18 -1.72
C GLU A 328 -18.15 -17.31 -2.26
N ILE A 329 -16.83 -17.14 -2.15
CA ILE A 329 -15.85 -18.07 -2.73
C ILE A 329 -15.46 -19.19 -1.77
N MET A 330 -15.25 -18.88 -0.50
CA MET A 330 -14.73 -19.83 0.49
C MET A 330 -15.83 -20.55 1.26
N ALA A 331 -17.04 -19.98 1.32
CA ALA A 331 -18.06 -20.39 2.27
C ALA A 331 -17.43 -20.56 3.66
N ASN A 332 -17.69 -21.67 4.34
CA ASN A 332 -17.16 -21.95 5.69
C ASN A 332 -15.75 -22.57 5.70
N SER A 333 -15.01 -22.59 4.58
CA SER A 333 -13.64 -23.11 4.58
C SER A 333 -12.71 -22.19 5.38
N GLU A 334 -11.78 -22.77 6.14
CA GLU A 334 -10.77 -22.01 6.88
C GLU A 334 -9.63 -21.48 6.00
N ALA A 335 -9.39 -22.11 4.85
CA ALA A 335 -8.36 -21.70 3.89
C ALA A 335 -8.85 -21.97 2.45
N PRO A 336 -8.57 -21.06 1.50
CA PRO A 336 -8.98 -21.28 0.12
C PRO A 336 -8.04 -22.24 -0.58
N SER A 337 -8.58 -23.06 -1.49
CA SER A 337 -7.79 -23.83 -2.45
C SER A 337 -7.07 -22.94 -3.47
N TYR A 338 -6.11 -23.51 -4.20
CA TYR A 338 -5.42 -22.81 -5.29
C TYR A 338 -6.38 -22.18 -6.31
N GLU A 339 -7.46 -22.89 -6.69
CA GLU A 339 -8.42 -22.40 -7.67
C GLU A 339 -9.38 -21.34 -7.09
N GLN A 340 -9.68 -21.40 -5.79
CA GLN A 340 -10.46 -20.36 -5.11
C GLN A 340 -9.70 -19.04 -5.03
N VAL A 341 -8.40 -19.08 -4.72
CA VAL A 341 -7.56 -17.85 -4.67
C VAL A 341 -7.58 -17.10 -6.01
N LYS A 342 -7.58 -17.83 -7.14
CA LYS A 342 -7.65 -17.21 -8.47
C LYS A 342 -8.97 -16.50 -8.77
N GLN A 343 -10.04 -16.82 -8.04
CA GLN A 343 -11.35 -16.20 -8.20
C GLN A 343 -11.50 -14.90 -7.42
N MET A 344 -10.63 -14.63 -6.43
CA MET A 344 -10.67 -13.46 -5.54
C MET A 344 -10.11 -12.19 -6.22
N LYS A 345 -10.83 -11.69 -7.21
CA LYS A 345 -10.42 -10.56 -8.06
C LYS A 345 -10.40 -9.24 -7.28
N TYR A 346 -11.36 -9.00 -6.40
CA TYR A 346 -11.46 -7.78 -5.59
C TYR A 346 -10.33 -7.72 -4.56
N THR A 347 -10.06 -8.83 -3.87
CA THR A 347 -8.92 -8.94 -2.93
C THR A 347 -7.59 -8.69 -3.64
N LYS A 348 -7.40 -9.26 -4.84
CA LYS A 348 -6.23 -8.95 -5.68
C LYS A 348 -6.17 -7.48 -6.09
N ALA A 349 -7.30 -6.89 -6.48
CA ALA A 349 -7.40 -5.47 -6.82
C ALA A 349 -6.98 -4.55 -5.65
N VAL A 350 -7.34 -4.92 -4.42
CA VAL A 350 -6.93 -4.20 -3.20
C VAL A 350 -5.42 -4.26 -3.03
N ILE A 351 -4.79 -5.44 -3.17
CA ILE A 351 -3.33 -5.56 -3.11
C ILE A 351 -2.66 -4.68 -4.18
N PHE A 352 -3.23 -4.63 -5.38
CA PHE A 352 -2.65 -3.86 -6.49
C PHE A 352 -2.79 -2.36 -6.28
N GLU A 353 -3.93 -1.91 -5.74
CA GLU A 353 -4.13 -0.52 -5.36
C GLU A 353 -3.21 -0.11 -4.21
N THR A 354 -3.01 -1.00 -3.23
CA THR A 354 -1.99 -0.79 -2.19
C THR A 354 -0.60 -0.70 -2.81
N LEU A 355 -0.21 -1.58 -3.73
CA LEU A 355 1.10 -1.53 -4.38
C LEU A 355 1.29 -0.32 -5.32
N ARG A 356 0.21 0.34 -5.74
CA ARG A 356 0.27 1.59 -6.51
C ARG A 356 0.67 2.76 -5.62
N LEU A 357 0.09 2.86 -4.44
CA LEU A 357 0.39 3.91 -3.47
C LEU A 357 1.61 3.58 -2.60
N HIS A 358 1.79 2.33 -2.23
CA HIS A 358 2.85 1.84 -1.34
C HIS A 358 3.64 0.71 -2.01
N PRO A 359 4.32 0.98 -3.14
CA PRO A 359 5.09 -0.03 -3.83
C PRO A 359 6.24 -0.54 -2.95
N SER A 360 6.29 -1.85 -2.71
CA SER A 360 7.35 -2.46 -1.89
C SER A 360 8.75 -2.18 -2.42
N VAL A 361 8.91 -1.95 -3.73
CA VAL A 361 10.13 -1.43 -4.35
C VAL A 361 9.82 -0.05 -4.94
N PRO A 362 10.09 1.04 -4.22
CA PRO A 362 9.60 2.36 -4.60
C PRO A 362 10.39 3.01 -5.74
N ARG A 363 11.62 2.54 -6.01
CA ARG A 363 12.53 3.12 -6.99
C ARG A 363 13.52 2.12 -7.55
N ASN A 364 13.95 2.35 -8.78
CA ASN A 364 14.96 1.53 -9.47
C ASN A 364 15.86 2.43 -10.33
N ILE A 365 17.05 1.93 -10.67
CA ILE A 365 18.02 2.65 -11.51
C ILE A 365 18.68 1.73 -12.55
N LYS A 366 19.10 2.32 -13.67
CA LYS A 366 19.82 1.68 -14.77
C LYS A 366 20.86 2.62 -15.37
N LEU A 367 22.07 2.13 -15.61
CA LEU A 367 23.15 2.83 -16.29
C LEU A 367 22.99 2.72 -17.81
N ALA A 368 23.04 3.85 -18.52
CA ALA A 368 23.17 3.87 -19.97
C ALA A 368 24.61 3.55 -20.40
N LEU A 369 24.80 2.51 -21.21
CA LEU A 369 26.10 2.11 -21.75
C LEU A 369 26.56 3.01 -22.90
N ASN A 370 25.63 3.39 -23.77
CA ASN A 370 25.86 4.24 -24.93
C ASN A 370 24.92 5.44 -24.90
N ASP A 371 25.29 6.50 -25.63
CA ASP A 371 24.42 7.63 -25.91
C ASP A 371 23.10 7.16 -26.54
N ASP A 372 22.00 7.80 -26.15
CA ASP A 372 20.64 7.45 -26.56
C ASP A 372 19.73 8.69 -26.56
N VAL A 373 18.54 8.57 -27.13
CA VAL A 373 17.48 9.59 -27.09
C VAL A 373 16.19 8.93 -26.66
N LEU A 374 15.61 9.39 -25.55
CA LEU A 374 14.33 8.88 -25.07
C LEU A 374 13.18 9.24 -26.04
N PRO A 375 12.05 8.52 -26.03
CA PRO A 375 10.90 8.81 -26.89
C PRO A 375 10.36 10.25 -26.78
N ASN A 376 10.56 10.89 -25.62
CA ASN A 376 10.20 12.28 -25.38
C ASN A 376 11.22 13.31 -25.92
N GLY A 377 12.25 12.85 -26.64
CA GLY A 377 13.30 13.67 -27.26
C GLY A 377 14.49 14.00 -26.35
N VAL A 378 14.50 13.57 -25.09
CA VAL A 378 15.57 13.89 -24.14
C VAL A 378 16.83 13.07 -24.47
N PRO A 379 17.98 13.71 -24.74
CA PRO A 379 19.23 13.02 -24.98
C PRO A 379 19.85 12.51 -23.67
N ILE A 380 20.29 11.26 -23.69
CA ILE A 380 20.95 10.56 -22.58
C ILE A 380 22.38 10.24 -23.01
N LYS A 381 23.35 10.60 -22.17
CA LYS A 381 24.77 10.29 -22.40
C LYS A 381 25.16 8.96 -21.77
N ALA A 382 26.12 8.28 -22.39
CA ALA A 382 26.78 7.14 -21.77
C ALA A 382 27.30 7.51 -20.37
N GLY A 383 27.09 6.63 -19.39
CA GLY A 383 27.48 6.89 -17.99
C GLY A 383 26.41 7.57 -17.14
N VAL A 384 25.27 7.96 -17.70
CA VAL A 384 24.12 8.50 -16.95
C VAL A 384 23.27 7.35 -16.39
N PHE A 385 22.81 7.47 -15.14
CA PHE A 385 21.80 6.58 -14.59
C PHE A 385 20.40 7.09 -14.92
N ILE A 386 19.59 6.28 -15.57
CA ILE A 386 18.14 6.44 -15.56
C ILE A 386 17.59 5.96 -14.22
N TYR A 387 16.74 6.77 -13.61
CA TYR A 387 16.02 6.50 -12.39
C TYR A 387 14.52 6.57 -12.69
N TRP A 388 13.73 5.66 -12.12
CA TRP A 388 12.28 5.82 -12.08
C TRP A 388 11.78 5.51 -10.68
N SER A 389 10.83 6.33 -10.23
CA SER A 389 10.14 6.14 -8.95
C SER A 389 8.78 5.52 -9.22
N THR A 390 8.65 4.22 -8.94
CA THR A 390 7.35 3.55 -8.91
C THR A 390 6.37 4.28 -7.98
N TYR A 391 6.89 4.82 -6.87
CA TYR A 391 6.12 5.60 -5.90
C TYR A 391 5.53 6.89 -6.51
N ALA A 392 6.31 7.60 -7.32
CA ALA A 392 5.88 8.81 -8.02
C ALA A 392 4.93 8.48 -9.17
N MET A 393 5.25 7.48 -9.99
CA MET A 393 4.40 7.05 -11.11
C MET A 393 3.03 6.57 -10.65
N GLY A 394 2.95 5.90 -9.50
CA GLY A 394 1.69 5.53 -8.88
C GLY A 394 0.81 6.73 -8.52
N ARG A 395 1.40 7.92 -8.31
CA ARG A 395 0.69 9.16 -7.94
C ARG A 395 0.55 10.16 -9.09
N ASN A 396 0.98 9.79 -10.29
CA ASN A 396 1.00 10.68 -11.43
C ASN A 396 -0.43 10.84 -12.03
N GLU A 397 -0.95 12.07 -12.04
CA GLU A 397 -2.27 12.42 -12.59
C GLU A 397 -2.40 12.18 -14.10
N THR A 398 -1.30 12.15 -14.84
CA THR A 398 -1.32 11.83 -16.28
C THR A 398 -1.50 10.34 -16.53
N ILE A 399 -1.23 9.49 -15.53
CA ILE A 399 -1.36 8.03 -15.61
C ILE A 399 -2.65 7.58 -14.92
N TRP A 400 -2.97 8.17 -13.76
CA TRP A 400 -4.08 7.74 -12.92
C TRP A 400 -5.05 8.88 -12.64
N LYS A 401 -6.34 8.66 -12.89
CA LYS A 401 -7.40 9.57 -12.46
C LYS A 401 -7.55 9.53 -10.93
N ASP A 402 -7.67 10.69 -10.28
CA ASP A 402 -7.76 10.80 -8.81
C ASP A 402 -6.66 9.98 -8.11
N PRO A 403 -5.37 10.26 -8.39
CA PRO A 403 -4.27 9.34 -8.08
C PRO A 403 -4.05 9.14 -6.58
N LEU A 404 -4.47 10.08 -5.73
CA LEU A 404 -4.27 9.96 -4.29
C LEU A 404 -5.37 9.15 -3.60
N ASP A 405 -6.51 8.92 -4.26
CA ASP A 405 -7.60 8.15 -3.68
C ASP A 405 -7.32 6.64 -3.76
N PHE A 406 -7.60 5.90 -2.69
CA PHE A 406 -7.55 4.44 -2.67
C PHE A 406 -8.83 3.86 -3.29
N LYS A 407 -8.79 3.45 -4.57
CA LYS A 407 -9.95 2.87 -5.29
C LYS A 407 -9.58 1.55 -5.97
N PRO A 408 -9.76 0.39 -5.32
CA PRO A 408 -9.52 -0.93 -5.93
C PRO A 408 -10.31 -1.17 -7.23
N GLU A 409 -11.45 -0.51 -7.42
CA GLU A 409 -12.31 -0.65 -8.60
C GLU A 409 -11.61 -0.31 -9.93
N ARG A 410 -10.52 0.46 -9.90
CA ARG A 410 -9.67 0.79 -11.05
C ARG A 410 -9.10 -0.46 -11.73
N TRP A 411 -8.90 -1.54 -10.97
CA TRP A 411 -8.31 -2.79 -11.45
C TRP A 411 -9.35 -3.76 -12.01
N LEU A 412 -10.64 -3.46 -11.85
CA LEU A 412 -11.75 -4.33 -12.24
C LEU A 412 -12.47 -3.84 -13.49
N THR A 413 -12.29 -2.57 -13.85
CA THR A 413 -13.01 -1.91 -14.94
C THR A 413 -12.03 -1.38 -15.98
N GLY A 414 -12.43 -1.40 -17.26
CA GLY A 414 -11.62 -0.88 -18.36
C GLY A 414 -10.42 -1.76 -18.76
N SER A 415 -9.49 -1.16 -19.50
CA SER A 415 -8.23 -1.80 -19.89
C SER A 415 -7.28 -1.88 -18.69
N GLN A 416 -6.68 -3.05 -18.49
CA GLN A 416 -5.68 -3.23 -17.43
C GLN A 416 -4.47 -2.33 -17.67
N PRO A 417 -3.93 -1.67 -16.62
CA PRO A 417 -2.72 -0.86 -16.75
C PRO A 417 -1.57 -1.70 -17.30
N SER A 418 -0.80 -1.13 -18.23
CA SER A 418 0.41 -1.76 -18.71
C SER A 418 1.45 -1.86 -17.58
N PRO A 419 2.40 -2.81 -17.65
CA PRO A 419 3.51 -2.88 -16.69
C PRO A 419 4.37 -1.61 -16.62
N PHE A 420 4.29 -0.73 -17.63
CA PHE A 420 5.03 0.53 -17.68
C PHE A 420 4.26 1.70 -17.04
N GLU A 421 2.94 1.58 -16.87
CA GLU A 421 2.12 2.49 -16.06
C GLU A 421 2.13 2.06 -14.58
N PHE A 422 2.21 0.75 -14.33
CA PHE A 422 2.29 0.14 -13.01
C PHE A 422 3.53 -0.76 -12.84
N PRO A 423 4.73 -0.18 -12.65
CA PRO A 423 5.97 -0.95 -12.58
C PRO A 423 6.28 -1.52 -11.18
N SER A 424 5.27 -1.77 -10.33
CA SER A 424 5.49 -2.37 -8.98
C SER A 424 6.03 -3.79 -9.03
N PHE A 425 5.84 -4.49 -10.15
CA PHE A 425 6.51 -5.77 -10.45
C PHE A 425 7.64 -5.63 -11.47
N ASN A 426 8.12 -4.41 -11.72
CA ASN A 426 9.00 -4.07 -12.85
C ASN A 426 8.34 -4.41 -14.21
N ALA A 427 9.06 -4.26 -15.31
CA ALA A 427 8.55 -4.51 -16.65
C ALA A 427 9.62 -5.09 -17.61
N GLY A 428 9.20 -5.41 -18.82
CA GLY A 428 10.09 -5.94 -19.87
C GLY A 428 10.73 -7.29 -19.51
N PRO A 429 11.92 -7.61 -20.07
CA PRO A 429 12.62 -8.87 -19.80
C PRO A 429 12.92 -9.11 -18.31
N ARG A 430 12.97 -8.04 -17.50
CA ARG A 430 13.23 -8.08 -16.05
C ARG A 430 12.00 -7.97 -15.17
N ILE A 431 10.79 -8.19 -15.71
CA ILE A 431 9.59 -8.34 -14.90
C ILE A 431 9.80 -9.37 -13.78
N CYS A 432 9.27 -9.05 -12.60
CA CYS A 432 9.43 -9.82 -11.37
C CYS A 432 9.10 -11.29 -11.61
N LEU A 433 10.10 -12.13 -11.35
CA LEU A 433 10.00 -13.57 -11.52
C LEU A 433 8.94 -14.18 -10.60
N GLY A 434 8.82 -13.64 -9.38
CA GLY A 434 7.89 -14.10 -8.35
C GLY A 434 6.50 -13.46 -8.40
N LYS A 435 6.13 -12.71 -9.46
CA LYS A 435 4.84 -11.98 -9.52
C LYS A 435 3.64 -12.88 -9.23
N SER A 436 3.54 -14.02 -9.91
CA SER A 436 2.43 -14.97 -9.70
C SER A 436 2.42 -15.55 -8.29
N LEU A 437 3.60 -15.75 -7.68
CA LEU A 437 3.70 -16.20 -6.31
C LEU A 437 3.25 -15.13 -5.32
N ALA A 438 3.72 -13.89 -5.47
CA ALA A 438 3.34 -12.76 -4.64
C ALA A 438 1.82 -12.50 -4.68
N GLU A 439 1.21 -12.57 -5.87
CA GLU A 439 -0.24 -12.50 -6.05
C GLU A 439 -0.96 -13.60 -5.28
N PHE A 440 -0.57 -14.86 -5.51
CA PHE A 440 -1.20 -16.01 -4.88
C PHE A 440 -1.07 -15.98 -3.36
N GLN A 441 0.14 -15.83 -2.84
CA GLN A 441 0.39 -15.87 -1.40
C GLN A 441 -0.21 -14.66 -0.67
N GLY A 442 -0.22 -13.49 -1.32
CA GLY A 442 -0.82 -12.28 -0.76
C GLY A 442 -2.31 -12.41 -0.59
N VAL A 443 -3.02 -12.87 -1.65
CA VAL A 443 -4.46 -13.11 -1.59
C VAL A 443 -4.77 -14.22 -0.59
N PHE A 444 -4.04 -15.34 -0.61
CA PHE A 444 -4.23 -16.46 0.32
C PHE A 444 -4.09 -16.03 1.78
N ALA A 445 -3.03 -15.30 2.13
CA ALA A 445 -2.81 -14.87 3.51
C ALA A 445 -3.90 -13.89 3.96
N LEU A 446 -4.25 -12.90 3.13
CA LEU A 446 -5.32 -11.95 3.44
C LEU A 446 -6.67 -12.63 3.59
N SER A 447 -7.00 -13.59 2.73
CA SER A 447 -8.29 -14.30 2.81
C SER A 447 -8.44 -15.02 4.15
N CYS A 448 -7.41 -15.75 4.59
CA CYS A 448 -7.45 -16.48 5.86
C CYS A 448 -7.56 -15.53 7.05
N LEU A 449 -6.84 -14.41 7.01
CA LEU A 449 -6.79 -13.46 8.13
C LEU A 449 -8.04 -12.59 8.21
N LEU A 450 -8.50 -12.00 7.10
CA LEU A 450 -9.64 -11.08 7.08
C LEU A 450 -10.99 -11.79 7.24
N GLN A 451 -11.02 -13.11 7.00
CA GLN A 451 -12.16 -13.95 7.33
C GLN A 451 -12.33 -14.07 8.85
N LYS A 452 -11.24 -14.32 9.59
CA LYS A 452 -11.28 -14.63 11.03
C LYS A 452 -11.10 -13.41 11.94
N TYR A 453 -10.43 -12.35 11.51
CA TYR A 453 -10.02 -11.25 12.37
C TYR A 453 -10.47 -9.87 11.88
N ASP A 454 -10.75 -8.99 12.84
CA ASP A 454 -10.75 -7.55 12.69
C ASP A 454 -9.41 -6.99 13.16
N PHE A 455 -8.81 -6.11 12.36
CA PHE A 455 -7.59 -5.40 12.69
C PHE A 455 -7.88 -3.92 12.86
N LYS A 456 -7.51 -3.34 14.01
CA LYS A 456 -7.59 -1.91 14.26
C LYS A 456 -6.18 -1.34 14.43
N VAL A 457 -5.77 -0.45 13.54
CA VAL A 457 -4.41 0.14 13.59
C VAL A 457 -4.29 1.07 14.79
N ILE A 458 -3.20 0.90 15.56
CA ILE A 458 -2.89 1.74 16.71
C ILE A 458 -2.15 2.98 16.22
N LYS A 459 -2.76 4.15 16.45
CA LYS A 459 -2.25 5.46 16.05
C LYS A 459 -1.89 5.55 14.55
N PRO A 460 -2.88 5.38 13.64
CA PRO A 460 -2.65 5.35 12.19
C PRO A 460 -1.99 6.62 11.62
N LYS A 461 -2.10 7.77 12.31
CA LYS A 461 -1.46 9.03 11.92
C LYS A 461 0.08 9.02 11.97
N TYR A 462 0.69 8.00 12.58
CA TYR A 462 2.15 7.85 12.66
C TYR A 462 2.67 6.66 11.82
N THR A 463 1.88 6.17 10.86
CA THR A 463 2.34 5.15 9.91
C THR A 463 3.20 5.80 8.84
N GLU A 464 4.49 5.94 9.13
CA GLU A 464 5.52 6.45 8.22
C GLU A 464 6.27 5.29 7.55
N TYR A 465 6.75 5.51 6.32
CA TYR A 465 7.71 4.60 5.71
C TYR A 465 9.14 4.94 6.16
N MET A 466 10.04 3.96 6.10
CA MET A 466 11.48 4.18 6.22
C MET A 466 12.11 4.21 4.83
N THR A 467 13.01 5.17 4.59
CA THR A 467 13.78 5.23 3.33
C THR A 467 14.81 4.10 3.31
N ALA A 468 14.41 2.97 2.72
CA ALA A 468 15.22 1.76 2.59
C ALA A 468 15.26 1.28 1.13
N LEU A 469 15.85 0.10 0.90
CA LEU A 469 15.88 -0.58 -0.40
C LEU A 469 14.44 -0.89 -0.86
N THR A 470 13.61 -1.28 0.10
CA THR A 470 12.18 -1.53 -0.03
C THR A 470 11.37 -0.41 0.67
N LEU A 471 10.08 -0.60 0.96
CA LEU A 471 9.20 0.39 1.59
C LEU A 471 8.63 -0.12 2.94
N PRO A 472 9.48 -0.44 3.94
CA PRO A 472 9.01 -0.88 5.25
C PRO A 472 8.34 0.26 6.02
N MET A 473 7.44 -0.10 6.94
CA MET A 473 6.91 0.83 7.93
C MET A 473 7.95 1.10 9.01
N LYS A 474 8.29 2.37 9.23
CA LYS A 474 9.38 2.83 10.11
C LYS A 474 9.26 2.32 11.55
N TYR A 475 8.03 2.12 12.03
CA TYR A 475 7.73 1.71 13.41
C TYR A 475 6.95 0.40 13.51
N GLY A 476 6.96 -0.40 12.43
CA GLY A 476 6.11 -1.58 12.29
C GLY A 476 4.62 -1.23 12.15
N LEU A 477 3.76 -2.26 12.23
CA LEU A 477 2.30 -2.09 12.14
C LEU A 477 1.62 -2.64 13.38
N LYS A 478 1.53 -1.81 14.42
CA LYS A 478 0.87 -2.19 15.66
C LYS A 478 -0.65 -2.15 15.48
N VAL A 479 -1.31 -3.27 15.75
CA VAL A 479 -2.76 -3.41 15.64
C VAL A 479 -3.35 -4.03 16.90
N GLN A 480 -4.57 -3.65 17.24
CA GLN A 480 -5.45 -4.47 18.07
C GLN A 480 -6.11 -5.51 17.17
N VAL A 481 -6.13 -6.75 17.64
CA VAL A 481 -6.74 -7.88 16.93
C VAL A 481 -7.99 -8.28 17.69
N LYS A 482 -9.09 -8.46 16.98
CA LYS A 482 -10.31 -9.04 17.52
C LYS A 482 -10.70 -10.24 16.66
N GLU A 483 -10.95 -11.38 17.30
CA GLU A 483 -11.53 -12.54 16.61
C GLU A 483 -13.00 -12.27 16.32
N ARG A 484 -13.43 -12.60 15.10
CA ARG A 484 -14.81 -12.41 14.65
C ARG A 484 -15.67 -13.56 15.16
N THR A 485 -16.84 -13.24 15.70
CA THR A 485 -17.82 -14.29 16.03
C THR A 485 -18.46 -14.87 14.77
N GLN A 486 -19.02 -16.07 14.86
CA GLN A 486 -19.83 -16.65 13.79
C GLN A 486 -21.01 -15.74 13.40
N SER A 487 -21.60 -15.02 14.37
CA SER A 487 -22.67 -14.05 14.10
C SER A 487 -22.16 -12.81 13.37
N GLU A 488 -20.94 -12.33 13.62
CA GLU A 488 -20.32 -11.22 12.89
C GLU A 488 -19.85 -11.61 11.48
N TYR A 489 -19.55 -12.90 11.28
CA TYR A 489 -19.31 -13.48 9.96
C TYR A 489 -20.58 -13.50 9.09
N VAL A 490 -21.75 -13.71 9.71
CA VAL A 490 -23.06 -13.70 9.03
C VAL A 490 -23.65 -12.29 8.91
N ALA A 491 -23.56 -11.45 9.95
CA ALA A 491 -24.17 -10.12 10.02
C ALA A 491 -23.51 -9.09 9.08
N SER A 492 -22.21 -9.23 8.76
CA SER A 492 -21.59 -8.44 7.68
C SER A 492 -22.32 -8.62 6.35
N ASN A 493 -23.07 -9.70 6.19
CA ASN A 493 -23.71 -10.08 4.94
C ASN A 493 -25.15 -9.58 4.88
N GLU A 494 -25.90 -9.50 5.99
CA GLU A 494 -27.25 -8.89 5.99
C GLU A 494 -27.19 -7.39 5.64
N VAL A 495 -26.15 -6.69 6.12
CA VAL A 495 -25.90 -5.27 5.79
C VAL A 495 -25.53 -5.09 4.30
N VAL A 496 -24.85 -6.06 3.71
CA VAL A 496 -24.41 -6.04 2.32
C VAL A 496 -25.49 -6.51 1.35
N GLU A 497 -26.28 -7.54 1.68
CA GLU A 497 -27.49 -7.91 0.95
C GLU A 497 -28.50 -6.75 0.94
N TRP A 498 -28.68 -6.05 2.07
CA TRP A 498 -29.49 -4.84 2.14
C TRP A 498 -28.98 -3.74 1.18
N HIS A 499 -27.66 -3.53 1.10
CA HIS A 499 -27.06 -2.58 0.16
C HIS A 499 -27.06 -3.03 -1.30
N ALA A 500 -26.95 -4.33 -1.57
CA ALA A 500 -26.96 -4.92 -2.91
C ALA A 500 -28.38 -5.01 -3.49
N HIS A 501 -29.38 -5.27 -2.65
CA HIS A 501 -30.80 -5.38 -3.03
C HIS A 501 -31.57 -4.05 -2.92
N GLY A 502 -31.05 -3.07 -2.18
CA GLY A 502 -31.62 -1.72 -2.03
C GLY A 502 -31.58 -0.83 -3.29
N LYS A 503 -31.22 -1.39 -4.46
CA LYS A 503 -31.32 -0.72 -5.77
C LYS A 503 -32.35 -1.35 -6.72
N SER A 504 -33.18 -2.28 -6.26
CA SER A 504 -34.37 -2.69 -7.02
C SER A 504 -35.60 -1.88 -6.56
N ASP A 505 -36.32 -1.29 -7.51
CA ASP A 505 -37.52 -0.46 -7.31
C ASP A 505 -38.71 -1.18 -6.64
N SER A 506 -38.52 -2.38 -6.08
CA SER A 506 -39.58 -3.16 -5.44
C SER A 506 -39.72 -2.96 -3.94
N ASP A 507 -38.79 -2.25 -3.29
CA ASP A 507 -38.67 -2.26 -1.82
C ASP A 507 -39.32 -1.06 -1.09
N THR A 508 -40.22 -0.33 -1.76
CA THR A 508 -41.06 0.70 -1.11
C THR A 508 -42.07 0.10 -0.11
N SER A 509 -42.27 -1.22 -0.14
CA SER A 509 -43.14 -1.98 0.77
C SER A 509 -42.49 -2.26 2.13
N ILE A 510 -41.21 -2.66 2.17
CA ILE A 510 -40.53 -3.03 3.42
C ILE A 510 -40.12 -1.78 4.20
N THR A 511 -39.66 -0.72 3.54
CA THR A 511 -39.39 0.56 4.23
C THR A 511 -40.68 1.15 4.81
N LYS A 512 -41.82 1.04 4.11
CA LYS A 512 -43.13 1.39 4.67
C LYS A 512 -43.53 0.48 5.84
N LYS A 513 -43.29 -0.83 5.77
CA LYS A 513 -43.62 -1.76 6.86
C LYS A 513 -42.76 -1.54 8.10
N ILE A 514 -41.46 -1.29 7.97
CA ILE A 514 -40.57 -0.99 9.09
C ILE A 514 -40.93 0.38 9.69
N SER A 515 -41.24 1.37 8.85
CA SER A 515 -41.74 2.68 9.31
C SER A 515 -43.08 2.55 10.04
N LEU A 516 -44.01 1.75 9.52
CA LEU A 516 -45.30 1.48 10.16
C LEU A 516 -45.14 0.71 11.48
N LEU A 517 -44.25 -0.29 11.55
CA LEU A 517 -43.98 -1.00 12.81
C LEU A 517 -43.35 -0.08 13.84
N SER A 518 -42.42 0.79 13.43
CA SER A 518 -41.79 1.79 14.29
C SER A 518 -42.81 2.79 14.82
N ILE A 519 -43.71 3.26 13.94
CA ILE A 519 -44.80 4.18 14.29
C ILE A 519 -45.83 3.49 15.19
N GLN A 520 -46.13 2.21 14.95
CA GLN A 520 -47.05 1.42 15.78
C GLN A 520 -46.47 1.13 17.17
N LEU A 521 -45.17 0.83 17.28
CA LEU A 521 -44.47 0.66 18.55
C LEU A 521 -44.37 1.97 19.34
N LEU A 522 -44.12 3.09 18.66
CA LEU A 522 -44.12 4.42 19.27
C LEU A 522 -45.53 4.86 19.70
N ALA A 523 -46.55 4.57 18.90
CA ALA A 523 -47.95 4.84 19.24
C ALA A 523 -48.43 3.95 20.41
N PHE A 524 -47.99 2.70 20.46
CA PHE A 524 -48.28 1.78 21.56
C PHE A 524 -47.58 2.21 22.86
N ALA A 525 -46.32 2.65 22.79
CA ALA A 525 -45.61 3.23 23.92
C ALA A 525 -46.25 4.54 24.41
N ALA A 526 -46.72 5.40 23.50
CA ALA A 526 -47.46 6.61 23.84
C ALA A 526 -48.84 6.32 24.46
N TYR A 527 -49.54 5.30 23.96
CA TYR A 527 -50.83 4.85 24.50
C TYR A 527 -50.68 4.27 25.90
N ILE A 528 -49.64 3.45 26.15
CA ILE A 528 -49.32 2.96 27.49
C ILE A 528 -48.93 4.13 28.41
N GLY A 529 -48.16 5.10 27.93
CA GLY A 529 -47.83 6.31 28.69
C GLY A 529 -49.06 7.14 29.10
N LEU A 530 -50.02 7.30 28.20
CA LEU A 530 -51.30 7.99 28.44
C LEU A 530 -52.24 7.22 29.36
N PHE A 531 -52.24 5.89 29.30
CA PHE A 531 -53.10 5.03 30.13
C PHE A 531 -52.53 4.83 31.55
N MET A 532 -51.20 4.80 31.70
CA MET A 532 -50.54 4.64 32.99
C MET A 532 -50.42 5.94 33.79
N TYR A 533 -50.35 7.09 33.12
CA TYR A 533 -50.27 8.40 33.77
C TYR A 533 -51.45 9.27 33.38
N GLY A 534 -52.58 9.02 34.04
CA GLY A 534 -53.73 9.91 33.99
C GLY A 534 -53.31 11.36 34.29
N ASN A 535 -53.60 12.24 33.34
CA ASN A 535 -53.53 13.70 33.44
C ASN A 535 -52.37 14.27 34.28
N SER A 536 -51.18 14.34 33.69
CA SER A 536 -50.33 15.50 33.97
C SER A 536 -49.36 15.78 32.83
N VAL A 537 -49.33 17.05 32.43
CA VAL A 537 -48.41 17.71 31.49
C VAL A 537 -46.93 17.37 31.75
N LEU A 538 -46.61 16.84 32.93
CA LEU A 538 -45.29 16.40 33.36
C LEU A 538 -44.75 15.19 32.57
N ALA A 539 -45.61 14.24 32.16
CA ALA A 539 -45.18 13.06 31.41
C ALA A 539 -44.67 13.41 29.99
N SER A 540 -45.31 14.38 29.34
CA SER A 540 -44.88 14.91 28.04
C SER A 540 -43.55 15.65 28.15
N ILE A 541 -43.32 16.38 29.25
CA ILE A 541 -42.06 17.09 29.49
C ILE A 541 -40.90 16.12 29.73
N VAL A 542 -41.10 15.05 30.51
CA VAL A 542 -40.04 14.04 30.78
C VAL A 542 -39.65 13.27 29.51
N ALA A 543 -40.61 12.91 28.66
CA ALA A 543 -40.33 12.30 27.36
C ALA A 543 -39.54 13.27 26.43
N PHE A 544 -39.83 14.57 26.52
CA PHE A 544 -39.18 15.61 25.71
C PHE A 544 -37.74 15.89 26.17
N THR A 545 -37.47 15.91 27.49
CA THR A 545 -36.12 16.10 28.03
C THR A 545 -35.21 14.91 27.71
N GLY A 546 -35.75 13.69 27.68
CA GLY A 546 -35.01 12.49 27.25
C GLY A 546 -34.60 12.54 25.77
N LEU A 547 -35.48 13.01 24.89
CA LEU A 547 -35.20 13.19 23.46
C LEU A 547 -34.19 14.32 23.18
N PHE A 548 -34.26 15.41 23.96
CA PHE A 548 -33.34 16.55 23.81
C PHE A 548 -31.91 16.24 24.31
N LEU A 549 -31.80 15.42 25.36
CA LEU A 549 -30.50 14.99 25.92
C LEU A 549 -29.83 13.90 25.08
N PHE A 550 -30.58 13.01 24.42
CA PHE A 550 -30.03 12.03 23.48
C PHE A 550 -29.64 12.63 22.12
N GLY A 551 -30.27 13.74 21.71
CA GLY A 551 -30.01 14.38 20.42
C GLY A 551 -28.72 15.19 20.32
N ASN A 552 -28.10 15.57 21.44
CA ASN A 552 -26.95 16.50 21.43
C ASN A 552 -25.56 15.83 21.34
N ASN A 553 -25.47 14.49 21.25
CA ASN A 553 -24.18 13.77 21.23
C ASN A 553 -23.91 12.94 19.97
N LEU A 554 -24.66 13.11 18.88
CA LEU A 554 -24.44 12.39 17.62
C LEU A 554 -24.23 13.36 16.45
N GLN A 555 -22.97 13.46 16.02
CA GLN A 555 -22.55 14.25 14.87
C GLN A 555 -22.69 13.40 13.59
N ILE A 556 -23.88 13.28 13.00
CA ILE A 556 -24.10 12.33 11.88
C ILE A 556 -25.09 12.85 10.79
N SER A 557 -24.56 12.88 9.55
CA SER A 557 -25.09 12.76 8.17
C SER A 557 -26.43 13.37 7.68
N GLN A 558 -26.43 13.68 6.36
CA GLN A 558 -27.49 14.33 5.58
C GLN A 558 -28.88 13.66 5.60
N THR A 559 -28.98 12.37 5.96
CA THR A 559 -30.26 11.66 6.10
C THR A 559 -31.11 12.19 7.25
N PHE A 560 -30.47 12.77 8.29
CA PHE A 560 -31.20 13.32 9.43
C PHE A 560 -32.04 14.55 9.05
N ASN A 561 -31.63 15.32 8.04
CA ASN A 561 -32.37 16.52 7.61
C ASN A 561 -33.72 16.19 6.95
N LEU A 562 -33.84 15.05 6.27
CA LEU A 562 -35.11 14.63 5.68
C LEU A 562 -36.07 14.14 6.77
N THR A 563 -35.56 13.38 7.74
CA THR A 563 -36.33 12.91 8.90
C THR A 563 -36.75 14.07 9.80
N LEU A 564 -35.89 15.09 9.99
CA LEU A 564 -36.24 16.31 10.70
C LEU A 564 -37.33 17.09 9.95
N TYR A 565 -37.22 17.19 8.61
CA TYR A 565 -38.19 17.88 7.77
C TYR A 565 -39.58 17.23 7.81
N TYR A 566 -39.66 15.90 7.73
CA TYR A 566 -40.93 15.17 7.82
C TYR A 566 -41.49 15.14 9.25
N SER A 567 -40.64 14.97 10.26
CA SER A 567 -41.05 15.07 11.67
C SER A 567 -41.61 16.47 12.00
N TYR A 568 -41.00 17.52 11.45
CA TYR A 568 -41.47 18.90 11.60
C TYR A 568 -42.83 19.14 10.92
N ARG A 569 -43.06 18.56 9.74
CA ARG A 569 -44.37 18.64 9.06
C ARG A 569 -45.46 17.87 9.80
N CYS A 570 -45.14 16.71 10.36
CA CYS A 570 -46.06 15.97 11.23
C CYS A 570 -46.40 16.77 12.49
N LEU A 571 -45.41 17.47 13.09
CA LEU A 571 -45.63 18.34 14.24
C LEU A 571 -46.61 19.48 13.90
N VAL A 572 -46.42 20.18 12.78
CA VAL A 572 -47.32 21.26 12.34
C VAL A 572 -48.74 20.74 12.10
N LEU A 573 -48.90 19.58 11.46
CA LEU A 573 -50.20 18.95 11.23
C LEU A 573 -50.89 18.54 12.54
N VAL A 574 -50.16 17.94 13.48
CA VAL A 574 -50.70 17.54 14.78
C VAL A 574 -51.08 18.75 15.63
N THR A 575 -50.28 19.82 15.60
CA THR A 575 -50.63 21.09 16.29
C THR A 575 -51.86 21.73 15.65
N PHE A 576 -51.99 21.71 14.32
CA PHE A 576 -53.16 22.25 13.61
C PHE A 576 -54.44 21.48 13.97
N VAL A 577 -54.38 20.15 14.01
CA VAL A 577 -55.51 19.27 14.37
C VAL A 577 -55.89 19.44 15.85
N LEU A 578 -54.91 19.52 16.76
CA LEU A 578 -55.16 19.72 18.19
C LEU A 578 -55.76 21.09 18.47
N PHE A 579 -55.36 22.15 17.76
CA PHE A 579 -55.94 23.48 17.93
C PHE A 579 -57.34 23.61 17.32
N TYR A 580 -57.59 22.95 16.18
CA TYR A 580 -58.92 22.89 15.58
C TYR A 580 -59.91 22.14 16.49
N ALA A 581 -59.44 21.09 17.19
CA ALA A 581 -60.23 20.36 18.17
C ALA A 581 -60.48 21.15 19.49
N LEU A 582 -59.65 22.15 19.80
CA LEU A 582 -59.72 22.93 21.05
C LEU A 582 -60.38 24.31 20.90
N GLY A 583 -60.90 24.66 19.73
CA GLY A 583 -61.84 25.78 19.55
C GLY A 583 -61.31 27.18 19.91
N ASN A 584 -60.00 27.43 19.83
CA ASN A 584 -59.42 28.72 20.22
C ASN A 584 -59.18 29.67 19.04
N SER A 585 -59.45 30.95 19.27
CA SER A 585 -59.50 32.03 18.28
C SER A 585 -58.16 32.30 17.56
N LEU A 586 -58.26 32.66 16.28
CA LEU A 586 -57.16 32.89 15.32
C LEU A 586 -56.06 33.86 15.77
N GLN A 587 -56.28 34.69 16.79
CA GLN A 587 -55.32 35.71 17.25
C GLN A 587 -54.07 35.13 17.91
N MET A 588 -54.13 33.93 18.49
CA MET A 588 -52.94 33.25 19.06
C MET A 588 -52.07 32.54 18.00
N MET A 589 -52.54 32.40 16.76
CA MET A 589 -51.80 31.71 15.70
C MET A 589 -50.73 32.58 15.03
N ILE A 590 -50.90 33.90 15.03
CA ILE A 590 -50.06 34.83 14.25
C ILE A 590 -48.58 34.79 14.69
N PRO A 591 -48.23 34.81 16.00
CA PRO A 591 -46.84 34.76 16.42
C PRO A 591 -46.18 33.40 16.09
N LEU A 592 -46.94 32.31 16.23
CA LEU A 592 -46.44 30.96 15.97
C LEU A 592 -46.21 30.72 14.48
N LEU A 593 -47.12 31.16 13.62
CA LEU A 593 -46.97 31.09 12.16
C LEU A 593 -45.82 31.99 11.67
N GLN A 594 -45.62 33.16 12.29
CA GLN A 594 -44.48 34.03 11.98
C GLN A 594 -43.14 33.38 12.35
N GLU A 595 -43.07 32.68 13.47
CA GLU A 595 -41.84 32.00 13.91
C GLU A 595 -41.58 30.72 13.09
N VAL A 596 -42.63 29.99 12.70
CA VAL A 596 -42.56 28.86 11.75
C VAL A 596 -42.10 29.34 10.37
N ALA A 597 -42.60 30.48 9.88
CA ALA A 597 -42.14 31.07 8.62
C ALA A 597 -40.67 31.50 8.68
N ARG A 598 -40.21 32.08 9.79
CA ARG A 598 -38.80 32.43 10.01
C ARG A 598 -37.87 31.22 10.03
N LEU A 599 -38.26 30.15 10.73
CA LEU A 599 -37.49 28.91 10.82
C LEU A 599 -37.43 28.19 9.47
N SER A 600 -38.54 28.19 8.72
CA SER A 600 -38.62 27.63 7.37
C SER A 600 -37.72 28.40 6.38
N LEU A 601 -37.67 29.74 6.49
CA LEU A 601 -36.77 30.58 5.69
C LEU A 601 -35.30 30.37 6.04
N ARG A 602 -34.97 30.15 7.32
CA ARG A 602 -33.61 29.78 7.76
C ARG A 602 -33.20 28.41 7.22
N ALA A 603 -34.05 27.40 7.33
CA ALA A 603 -33.80 26.07 6.79
C ALA A 603 -33.64 26.10 5.26
N SER A 604 -34.46 26.87 4.55
CA SER A 604 -34.34 27.06 3.09
C SER A 604 -33.02 27.74 2.68
N LYS A 605 -32.55 28.73 3.44
CA LYS A 605 -31.25 29.37 3.22
C LYS A 605 -30.08 28.43 3.48
N THR A 606 -30.16 27.59 4.52
CA THR A 606 -29.14 26.57 4.81
C THR A 606 -29.12 25.50 3.73
N ILE A 607 -30.28 25.05 3.22
CA ILE A 607 -30.36 24.06 2.12
C ILE A 607 -29.79 24.64 0.82
N LYS A 608 -30.02 25.92 0.52
CA LYS A 608 -29.41 26.60 -0.65
C LYS A 608 -27.89 26.76 -0.55
N GLN A 609 -27.31 26.76 0.64
CA GLN A 609 -25.84 26.80 0.82
C GLN A 609 -25.16 25.44 0.61
N PHE A 610 -25.91 24.34 0.60
CA PHE A 610 -25.38 22.98 0.41
C PHE A 610 -25.81 22.32 -0.91
N ALA A 611 -26.57 23.02 -1.77
CA ALA A 611 -27.01 22.52 -3.07
C ALA A 611 -26.23 23.18 -4.22
N ASN A 612 -25.31 22.43 -4.85
CA ASN A 612 -24.93 22.70 -6.25
C ASN A 612 -26.11 22.30 -7.17
N PRO A 613 -26.31 22.98 -8.32
CA PRO A 613 -27.59 22.99 -9.01
C PRO A 613 -27.88 21.65 -9.71
N LEU A 614 -28.97 20.99 -9.31
CA LEU A 614 -29.59 19.93 -10.12
C LEU A 614 -30.34 20.56 -11.32
N PRO A 615 -30.45 19.85 -12.47
CA PRO A 615 -31.05 20.41 -13.68
C PRO A 615 -32.52 20.78 -13.44
N GLN A 616 -32.92 21.95 -13.95
CA GLN A 616 -34.32 22.36 -13.95
C GLN A 616 -35.18 21.37 -14.75
N ILE A 617 -35.94 20.53 -14.06
CA ILE A 617 -37.07 19.82 -14.65
C ILE A 617 -38.27 20.76 -14.51
N LYS A 618 -38.64 21.42 -15.62
CA LYS A 618 -39.91 22.16 -15.73
C LYS A 618 -41.05 21.15 -15.72
N PHE A 619 -41.92 21.24 -14.72
CA PHE A 619 -43.27 20.70 -14.79
C PHE A 619 -44.22 21.87 -15.04
N ASP A 620 -44.67 22.03 -16.28
CA ASP A 620 -45.81 22.87 -16.62
C ASP A 620 -47.08 22.09 -16.27
N PHE A 621 -47.86 22.57 -15.30
CA PHE A 621 -49.30 22.30 -15.25
C PHE A 621 -50.05 23.55 -14.81
N PRO A 622 -51.20 23.86 -15.45
CA PRO A 622 -51.89 25.12 -15.30
C PRO A 622 -52.68 25.18 -13.99
N ILE A 623 -52.69 26.37 -13.40
CA ILE A 623 -53.45 26.72 -12.22
C ILE A 623 -54.94 26.81 -12.58
N GLN A 624 -55.76 26.01 -11.90
CA GLN A 624 -57.09 26.40 -11.42
C GLN A 624 -57.33 25.79 -10.04
#